data_AF-A0A166SMJ0-F1
#
_entry.id   AF-A0A166SMJ0-F1
#
_cell.length_a   1.000
_cell.length_b   1.000
_cell.length_c   1.000
_cell.angle_alpha   90.00
_cell.angle_beta   90.00
_cell.angle_gamma   90.00
#
_symmetry.space_group_name_H-M   'P 1'
#
loop_
_entity.id
_entity.type
_entity.pdbx_description
1 polymer ?
#
loop_
_entity_poly.entity_id
_entity_poly.type
_entity_poly.pdbx_seq_one_letter_code
_entity_poly.pdbx_strand_id
1 'polypeptide(L)'
;MPQSRVLAVGLVLLCIVSASYGGLPAASTASAASTPTPQTATTVDSCTKITKPGTYVLTRDVHNGKTAISTGCIEIRANDVVLDGEGHTLDGYGVSDTSGVHVDGASNVTVRNLRTQDWNRGMYVEDASDVRMRDLVAVNNAIGIGVTGSDTRLVNNTVRGDLRGVTLDDSWDDRLLDNRIHHNRAIDIYAPVVLVHGFGYQLNVGPPLDPDKDGRYEDLTGNGKTGVSDAVAFPIIAAAETSGLAHVPARQRSALDFDGDGNFDQADVLAYAGLTPSG
;
A
#
# COMPACT_ATOMS: atom_id res chain seq x y z
N MET A 1 48.38 -11.26 16.56
CA MET A 1 47.33 -11.71 15.62
C MET A 1 46.03 -11.04 16.05
N PRO A 2 45.16 -10.49 15.16
CA PRO A 2 45.07 -10.55 13.69
C PRO A 2 45.47 -9.19 13.02
N GLN A 3 46.15 -9.12 11.87
CA GLN A 3 45.76 -9.30 10.46
C GLN A 3 44.67 -8.35 9.92
N SER A 4 45.06 -7.39 9.06
CA SER A 4 44.64 -7.21 7.65
C SER A 4 44.97 -5.78 7.16
N ARG A 5 45.91 -5.59 6.23
CA ARG A 5 45.83 -5.59 4.74
C ARG A 5 45.67 -4.18 4.14
N VAL A 6 46.83 -3.60 3.82
CA VAL A 6 47.22 -2.82 2.62
C VAL A 6 46.09 -2.13 1.83
N LEU A 7 46.03 -0.79 1.92
CA LEU A 7 45.49 0.08 0.87
C LEU A 7 46.53 0.24 -0.24
N ALA A 8 46.23 -0.25 -1.43
CA ALA A 8 47.00 0.07 -2.63
C ALA A 8 46.38 1.31 -3.30
N VAL A 9 47.14 2.41 -3.29
CA VAL A 9 46.87 3.62 -4.07
C VAL A 9 47.24 3.32 -5.53
N GLY A 10 46.25 3.33 -6.41
CA GLY A 10 46.39 3.04 -7.83
C GLY A 10 46.15 4.28 -8.70
N LEU A 11 47.25 4.81 -9.21
CA LEU A 11 47.48 5.86 -10.21
C LEU A 11 46.35 6.11 -11.24
N VAL A 12 46.03 7.40 -11.43
CA VAL A 12 45.31 7.95 -12.59
C VAL A 12 46.24 7.93 -13.82
N LEU A 13 45.78 7.36 -14.93
CA LEU A 13 46.41 7.51 -16.25
C LEU A 13 45.35 7.73 -17.33
N LEU A 14 45.36 8.96 -17.84
CA LEU A 14 44.58 9.48 -18.96
C LEU A 14 45.26 9.06 -20.27
N CYS A 15 44.56 8.33 -21.15
CA CYS A 15 45.00 8.09 -22.54
C CYS A 15 43.82 8.11 -23.52
N ILE A 16 43.63 9.30 -24.11
CA ILE A 16 43.40 9.66 -25.52
C ILE A 16 42.74 8.60 -26.43
N VAL A 17 41.59 9.01 -26.97
CA VAL A 17 40.80 8.41 -28.05
C VAL A 17 41.63 8.23 -29.33
N SER A 18 41.57 7.04 -29.93
CA SER A 18 41.77 6.85 -31.36
C SER A 18 40.62 6.01 -31.92
N ALA A 19 39.97 6.56 -32.95
CA ALA A 19 38.85 5.95 -33.64
C ALA A 19 39.34 4.81 -34.54
N SER A 20 38.67 3.66 -34.48
CA SER A 20 38.72 2.63 -35.52
C SER A 20 37.31 2.11 -35.79
N TYR A 21 36.91 2.22 -37.05
CA TYR A 21 35.67 1.70 -37.62
C TYR A 21 35.69 0.17 -37.62
N GLY A 22 34.62 -0.47 -37.17
CA GLY A 22 34.42 -1.90 -37.42
C GLY A 22 33.33 -2.55 -36.58
N GLY A 23 32.19 -2.86 -37.21
CA GLY A 23 31.23 -3.85 -36.72
C GLY A 23 29.91 -3.25 -36.22
N LEU A 24 28.89 -3.25 -37.09
CA LEU A 24 27.49 -3.21 -36.66
C LEU A 24 27.26 -4.40 -35.70
N PRO A 25 26.73 -4.20 -34.48
CA PRO A 25 26.23 -5.33 -33.72
C PRO A 25 25.03 -5.90 -34.47
N ALA A 26 25.05 -7.22 -34.73
CA ALA A 26 23.90 -7.94 -35.25
C ALA A 26 22.69 -7.65 -34.35
N ALA A 27 21.59 -7.22 -34.95
CA ALA A 27 20.33 -7.00 -34.26
C ALA A 27 19.96 -8.28 -33.50
N SER A 28 19.94 -8.20 -32.17
CA SER A 28 19.32 -9.21 -31.33
C SER A 28 17.86 -9.30 -31.78
N THR A 29 17.46 -10.43 -32.35
CA THR A 29 16.05 -10.70 -32.63
C THR A 29 15.30 -10.61 -31.32
N ALA A 30 14.52 -9.54 -31.17
CA ALA A 30 13.56 -9.42 -30.10
C ALA A 30 12.71 -10.70 -30.11
N SER A 31 12.80 -11.46 -29.02
CA SER A 31 11.88 -12.55 -28.77
C SER A 31 10.48 -11.97 -28.87
N ALA A 32 9.72 -12.43 -29.86
CA ALA A 32 8.36 -11.98 -30.08
C ALA A 32 7.62 -12.13 -28.75
N ALA A 33 7.19 -11.00 -28.18
CA ALA A 33 6.27 -11.00 -27.06
C ALA A 33 5.08 -11.84 -27.48
N SER A 34 4.90 -12.98 -26.80
CA SER A 34 3.72 -13.80 -26.91
C SER A 34 2.51 -12.90 -26.67
N THR A 35 1.75 -12.65 -27.73
CA THR A 35 0.48 -11.93 -27.63
C THR A 35 -0.38 -12.70 -26.63
N PRO A 36 -0.84 -12.09 -25.52
CA PRO A 36 -1.71 -12.78 -24.59
C PRO A 36 -2.94 -13.24 -25.37
N THR A 37 -3.17 -14.55 -25.40
CA THR A 37 -4.42 -15.11 -25.89
C THR A 37 -5.56 -14.41 -25.15
N PRO A 38 -6.66 -13.98 -25.81
CA PRO A 38 -7.78 -13.37 -25.11
C PRO A 38 -8.30 -14.35 -24.07
N GLN A 39 -7.91 -14.15 -22.80
CA GLN A 39 -8.39 -14.98 -21.72
C GLN A 39 -9.87 -14.66 -21.56
N THR A 40 -10.71 -15.62 -21.94
CA THR A 40 -12.16 -15.48 -21.80
C THR A 40 -12.46 -15.33 -20.31
N ALA A 41 -13.04 -14.20 -19.92
CA ALA A 41 -13.37 -13.92 -18.54
C ALA A 41 -14.42 -14.92 -18.02
N THR A 42 -14.23 -15.40 -16.80
CA THR A 42 -15.18 -16.28 -16.11
C THR A 42 -16.27 -15.42 -15.46
N THR A 43 -17.52 -15.64 -15.83
CA THR A 43 -18.64 -14.92 -15.21
C THR A 43 -18.88 -15.39 -13.79
N VAL A 44 -19.14 -14.45 -12.89
CA VAL A 44 -19.51 -14.68 -11.50
C VAL A 44 -20.84 -13.99 -11.24
N ASP A 45 -21.78 -14.72 -10.65
CA ASP A 45 -23.11 -14.19 -10.34
C ASP A 45 -23.56 -14.55 -8.91
N SER A 46 -22.79 -15.36 -8.20
CA SER A 46 -23.01 -15.69 -6.80
C SER A 46 -21.68 -15.69 -6.04
N CYS A 47 -21.77 -15.75 -4.72
CA CYS A 47 -20.61 -16.01 -3.87
C CYS A 47 -19.89 -17.28 -4.34
N THR A 48 -18.57 -17.20 -4.41
CA THR A 48 -17.73 -18.21 -5.02
C THR A 48 -16.31 -18.14 -4.48
N LYS A 49 -15.59 -19.25 -4.66
CA LYS A 49 -14.17 -19.34 -4.35
C LYS A 49 -13.38 -19.43 -5.65
N ILE A 50 -12.51 -18.44 -5.85
CA ILE A 50 -11.58 -18.34 -6.97
C ILE A 50 -10.28 -19.04 -6.56
N THR A 51 -10.10 -20.26 -7.07
CA THR A 51 -8.95 -21.13 -6.80
C THR A 51 -8.06 -21.35 -8.02
N LYS A 52 -8.32 -20.64 -9.12
CA LYS A 52 -7.53 -20.71 -10.35
C LYS A 52 -7.22 -19.30 -10.87
N PRO A 53 -6.01 -19.07 -11.40
CA PRO A 53 -5.67 -17.82 -12.09
C PRO A 53 -6.67 -17.43 -13.16
N GLY A 54 -6.84 -16.12 -13.35
CA GLY A 54 -7.60 -15.57 -14.46
C GLY A 54 -8.48 -14.38 -14.16
N THR A 55 -9.24 -13.98 -15.18
CA THR A 55 -10.17 -12.86 -15.09
C THR A 55 -11.58 -13.35 -14.75
N TYR A 56 -12.18 -12.73 -13.75
CA TYR A 56 -13.53 -13.01 -13.26
C TYR A 56 -14.34 -11.73 -13.29
N VAL A 57 -15.56 -11.80 -13.79
CA VAL A 57 -16.43 -10.62 -13.99
C VAL A 57 -17.76 -10.84 -13.28
N LEU A 58 -18.14 -9.95 -12.36
CA LEU A 58 -19.50 -9.96 -11.82
C LEU A 58 -20.49 -9.60 -12.93
N THR A 59 -21.61 -10.31 -12.99
CA THR A 59 -22.64 -10.11 -14.03
C THR A 59 -23.96 -9.56 -13.49
N ARG A 60 -24.07 -9.47 -12.16
CA ARG A 60 -25.21 -8.92 -11.44
C ARG A 60 -24.83 -8.62 -10.01
N ASP A 61 -25.69 -7.87 -9.34
CA ASP A 61 -25.62 -7.71 -7.89
C ASP A 61 -25.85 -9.06 -7.20
N VAL A 62 -25.11 -9.28 -6.11
CA VAL A 62 -25.15 -10.49 -5.30
C VAL A 62 -25.64 -10.11 -3.91
N HIS A 63 -26.86 -10.54 -3.58
CA HIS A 63 -27.43 -10.35 -2.24
C HIS A 63 -27.27 -11.65 -1.46
N ASN A 64 -26.45 -11.66 -0.41
CA ASN A 64 -26.10 -12.88 0.30
C ASN A 64 -26.35 -12.80 1.82
N GLY A 65 -27.42 -13.46 2.27
CA GLY A 65 -27.75 -13.61 3.69
C GLY A 65 -27.30 -14.91 4.34
N LYS A 66 -26.35 -15.61 3.73
CA LYS A 66 -25.95 -16.96 4.14
C LYS A 66 -24.44 -17.18 4.20
N THR A 67 -23.61 -16.13 4.13
CA THR A 67 -22.16 -16.28 4.34
C THR A 67 -21.92 -16.85 5.73
N ALA A 68 -21.17 -17.96 5.81
CA ALA A 68 -20.79 -18.53 7.09
C ALA A 68 -19.84 -17.58 7.83
N ILE A 69 -19.87 -17.60 9.15
CA ILE A 69 -18.91 -16.87 9.98
C ILE A 69 -17.48 -17.25 9.54
N SER A 70 -16.56 -16.28 9.54
CA SER A 70 -15.15 -16.44 9.15
C SER A 70 -14.94 -16.80 7.67
N THR A 71 -15.87 -16.45 6.78
CA THR A 71 -15.75 -16.68 5.33
C THR A 71 -16.06 -15.44 4.49
N GLY A 72 -15.59 -15.45 3.24
CA GLY A 72 -15.88 -14.41 2.25
C GLY A 72 -17.00 -14.81 1.29
N CYS A 73 -17.76 -13.83 0.75
CA CYS A 73 -18.63 -14.11 -0.40
C CYS A 73 -17.81 -14.43 -1.64
N ILE A 74 -16.88 -13.54 -2.02
CA ILE A 74 -15.89 -13.82 -3.06
C ILE A 74 -14.55 -14.09 -2.36
N GLU A 75 -14.13 -15.35 -2.31
CA GLU A 75 -12.82 -15.75 -1.76
C GLU A 75 -11.82 -15.95 -2.88
N ILE A 76 -10.75 -15.15 -2.91
CA ILE A 76 -9.65 -15.25 -3.86
C ILE A 76 -8.46 -15.90 -3.17
N ARG A 77 -8.11 -17.11 -3.59
CA ARG A 77 -6.96 -17.88 -3.06
C ARG A 77 -5.97 -18.32 -4.14
N ALA A 78 -6.12 -17.78 -5.34
CA ALA A 78 -5.24 -18.04 -6.46
C ALA A 78 -4.49 -16.78 -6.84
N ASN A 79 -3.26 -16.97 -7.29
CA ASN A 79 -2.44 -15.91 -7.84
C ASN A 79 -2.93 -15.52 -9.25
N ASP A 80 -2.46 -14.37 -9.73
CA ASP A 80 -2.72 -13.88 -11.09
C ASP A 80 -4.23 -13.80 -11.38
N VAL A 81 -4.96 -13.17 -10.46
CA VAL A 81 -6.43 -13.01 -10.53
C VAL A 81 -6.80 -11.56 -10.79
N VAL A 82 -7.72 -11.35 -11.72
CA VAL A 82 -8.43 -10.08 -11.87
C VAL A 82 -9.90 -10.33 -11.55
N LEU A 83 -10.41 -9.72 -10.49
CA LEU A 83 -11.83 -9.62 -10.21
C LEU A 83 -12.33 -8.23 -10.64
N ASP A 84 -13.21 -8.20 -11.63
CA ASP A 84 -13.87 -7.00 -12.12
C ASP A 84 -15.35 -7.05 -11.76
N GLY A 85 -15.83 -6.11 -10.96
CA GLY A 85 -17.24 -6.12 -10.59
C GLY A 85 -18.17 -5.46 -11.59
N GLU A 86 -17.66 -4.77 -12.62
CA GLU A 86 -18.50 -4.06 -13.60
C GLU A 86 -19.56 -3.12 -12.96
N GLY A 87 -19.26 -2.57 -11.78
CA GLY A 87 -20.13 -1.70 -11.00
C GLY A 87 -21.15 -2.41 -10.09
N HIS A 88 -21.16 -3.74 -10.07
CA HIS A 88 -22.10 -4.53 -9.27
C HIS A 88 -21.81 -4.50 -7.77
N THR A 89 -22.88 -4.75 -7.00
CA THR A 89 -22.86 -4.74 -5.53
C THR A 89 -22.81 -6.15 -4.96
N LEU A 90 -21.93 -6.36 -3.97
CA LEU A 90 -21.96 -7.48 -3.04
C LEU A 90 -22.61 -7.00 -1.74
N ASP A 91 -23.84 -7.45 -1.50
CA ASP A 91 -24.70 -7.02 -0.40
C ASP A 91 -24.79 -8.11 0.68
N GLY A 92 -24.35 -7.77 1.90
CA GLY A 92 -24.28 -8.66 3.06
C GLY A 92 -25.40 -8.43 4.08
N TYR A 93 -25.24 -8.97 5.29
CA TYR A 93 -26.22 -8.90 6.38
C TYR A 93 -25.59 -8.51 7.74
N GLY A 94 -24.38 -7.98 7.72
CA GLY A 94 -23.64 -7.50 8.90
C GLY A 94 -23.19 -8.63 9.83
N VAL A 95 -23.12 -9.87 9.34
CA VAL A 95 -22.69 -11.03 10.14
C VAL A 95 -21.23 -10.87 10.52
N SER A 96 -20.91 -11.01 11.81
CA SER A 96 -19.55 -10.88 12.33
C SER A 96 -18.57 -11.78 11.58
N ASP A 97 -17.35 -11.26 11.38
CA ASP A 97 -16.23 -11.98 10.76
C ASP A 97 -16.50 -12.47 9.32
N THR A 98 -17.42 -11.82 8.60
CA THR A 98 -17.66 -12.07 7.18
C THR A 98 -17.10 -10.98 6.29
N SER A 99 -16.68 -11.36 5.09
CA SER A 99 -16.14 -10.42 4.09
C SER A 99 -16.93 -10.43 2.79
N GLY A 100 -17.12 -9.27 2.16
CA GLY A 100 -17.69 -9.20 0.81
C GLY A 100 -16.72 -9.78 -0.23
N VAL A 101 -15.50 -9.22 -0.26
CA VAL A 101 -14.35 -9.80 -0.97
C VAL A 101 -13.28 -10.15 0.05
N HIS A 102 -12.70 -11.34 -0.06
CA HIS A 102 -11.57 -11.77 0.75
C HIS A 102 -10.44 -12.29 -0.15
N VAL A 103 -9.29 -11.62 -0.14
CA VAL A 103 -8.05 -12.09 -0.75
C VAL A 103 -7.20 -12.71 0.36
N ASP A 104 -6.89 -14.00 0.26
CA ASP A 104 -6.26 -14.80 1.32
C ASP A 104 -5.09 -15.58 0.73
N GLY A 105 -3.86 -15.22 1.14
CA GLY A 105 -2.65 -15.98 0.78
C GLY A 105 -2.30 -15.97 -0.71
N ALA A 106 -2.70 -14.94 -1.45
CA ALA A 106 -2.56 -14.86 -2.90
C ALA A 106 -1.60 -13.74 -3.35
N SER A 107 -1.09 -13.84 -4.58
CA SER A 107 -0.23 -12.81 -5.18
C SER A 107 -0.67 -12.34 -6.57
N ASN A 108 -0.31 -11.11 -6.93
CA ASN A 108 -0.68 -10.47 -8.20
C ASN A 108 -2.21 -10.52 -8.42
N VAL A 109 -2.94 -9.89 -7.50
CA VAL A 109 -4.41 -9.85 -7.50
C VAL A 109 -4.88 -8.43 -7.76
N THR A 110 -5.74 -8.23 -8.75
CA THR A 110 -6.46 -6.97 -8.96
C THR A 110 -7.94 -7.14 -8.64
N VAL A 111 -8.46 -6.35 -7.71
CA VAL A 111 -9.90 -6.22 -7.43
C VAL A 111 -10.36 -4.84 -7.86
N ARG A 112 -11.40 -4.74 -8.69
CA ARG A 112 -11.82 -3.45 -9.24
C ARG A 112 -13.31 -3.30 -9.53
N ASN A 113 -13.73 -2.04 -9.61
CA ASN A 113 -15.04 -1.63 -10.13
C ASN A 113 -16.22 -2.36 -9.48
N LEU A 114 -16.26 -2.38 -8.14
CA LEU A 114 -17.32 -3.07 -7.41
C LEU A 114 -17.68 -2.36 -6.12
N ARG A 115 -18.88 -2.63 -5.62
CA ARG A 115 -19.39 -2.09 -4.36
C ARG A 115 -19.58 -3.20 -3.33
N THR A 116 -19.24 -2.93 -2.08
CA THR A 116 -19.54 -3.81 -0.94
C THR A 116 -20.32 -3.05 0.13
N GLN A 117 -21.37 -3.67 0.66
CA GLN A 117 -22.15 -3.08 1.74
C GLN A 117 -22.70 -4.13 2.69
N ASP A 118 -22.97 -3.70 3.92
CA ASP A 118 -23.55 -4.54 4.97
C ASP A 118 -22.71 -5.79 5.27
N TRP A 119 -21.39 -5.69 5.27
CA TRP A 119 -20.46 -6.74 5.70
C TRP A 119 -19.80 -6.40 7.04
N ASN A 120 -19.22 -7.40 7.72
CA ASN A 120 -18.27 -7.08 8.78
C ASN A 120 -17.02 -6.43 8.19
N ARG A 121 -16.43 -7.01 7.14
CA ARG A 121 -15.39 -6.40 6.32
C ARG A 121 -15.91 -6.26 4.89
N GLY A 122 -16.04 -5.04 4.37
CA GLY A 122 -16.48 -4.83 2.98
C GLY A 122 -15.54 -5.56 2.03
N MET A 123 -14.25 -5.26 2.15
CA MET A 123 -13.16 -6.00 1.52
C MET A 123 -12.07 -6.32 2.54
N TYR A 124 -11.44 -7.47 2.39
CA TYR A 124 -10.36 -7.91 3.25
C TYR A 124 -9.21 -8.52 2.44
N VAL A 125 -7.98 -8.12 2.75
CA VAL A 125 -6.75 -8.66 2.19
C VAL A 125 -5.90 -9.17 3.35
N GLU A 126 -5.53 -10.44 3.31
CA GLU A 126 -4.80 -11.13 4.38
C GLU A 126 -3.65 -11.95 3.76
N ASP A 127 -2.45 -11.79 4.32
CA ASP A 127 -1.24 -12.55 3.95
C ASP A 127 -0.95 -12.60 2.43
N ALA A 128 -1.19 -11.48 1.74
CA ALA A 128 -1.14 -11.38 0.28
C ALA A 128 -0.06 -10.39 -0.22
N SER A 129 0.36 -10.52 -1.48
CA SER A 129 1.41 -9.66 -2.06
C SER A 129 1.07 -9.15 -3.46
N ASP A 130 1.50 -7.94 -3.79
CA ASP A 130 1.18 -7.28 -5.07
C ASP A 130 -0.34 -7.28 -5.33
N VAL A 131 -1.09 -6.79 -4.35
CA VAL A 131 -2.55 -6.65 -4.45
C VAL A 131 -2.90 -5.24 -4.87
N ARG A 132 -3.76 -5.10 -5.88
CA ARG A 132 -4.27 -3.81 -6.35
C ARG A 132 -5.78 -3.74 -6.18
N MET A 133 -6.22 -2.87 -5.29
CA MET A 133 -7.64 -2.60 -5.04
C MET A 133 -7.99 -1.22 -5.59
N ARG A 134 -8.80 -1.17 -6.67
CA ARG A 134 -9.04 0.10 -7.37
C ARG A 134 -10.49 0.35 -7.78
N ASP A 135 -10.89 1.62 -7.78
CA ASP A 135 -12.22 2.03 -8.22
C ASP A 135 -13.33 1.30 -7.44
N LEU A 136 -13.11 1.11 -6.14
CA LEU A 136 -14.01 0.38 -5.24
C LEU A 136 -14.87 1.32 -4.42
N VAL A 137 -16.06 0.85 -4.05
CA VAL A 137 -16.96 1.56 -3.13
C VAL A 137 -17.31 0.66 -1.95
N ALA A 138 -16.71 0.93 -0.78
CA ALA A 138 -17.07 0.28 0.48
C ALA A 138 -17.96 1.21 1.31
N VAL A 139 -19.06 0.67 1.84
CA VAL A 139 -20.06 1.48 2.55
C VAL A 139 -20.88 0.69 3.57
N ASN A 140 -21.16 1.31 4.72
CA ASN A 140 -22.00 0.71 5.77
C ASN A 140 -21.53 -0.66 6.29
N ASN A 141 -20.23 -0.95 6.21
CA ASN A 141 -19.61 -2.13 6.80
C ASN A 141 -19.10 -1.83 8.21
N ALA A 142 -18.69 -2.86 8.97
CA ALA A 142 -17.96 -2.60 10.21
C ALA A 142 -16.53 -2.09 9.93
N ILE A 143 -15.88 -2.66 8.91
CA ILE A 143 -14.63 -2.17 8.33
C ILE A 143 -14.84 -2.08 6.83
N GLY A 144 -14.60 -0.93 6.22
CA GLY A 144 -14.75 -0.76 4.77
C GLY A 144 -13.74 -1.60 4.00
N ILE A 145 -12.45 -1.34 4.20
CA ILE A 145 -11.33 -2.11 3.64
C ILE A 145 -10.36 -2.47 4.77
N GLY A 146 -10.12 -3.76 4.98
CA GLY A 146 -9.09 -4.26 5.88
C GLY A 146 -7.91 -4.83 5.11
N VAL A 147 -6.69 -4.55 5.56
CA VAL A 147 -5.45 -5.13 5.06
C VAL A 147 -4.65 -5.62 6.26
N THR A 148 -4.15 -6.86 6.20
CA THR A 148 -3.34 -7.47 7.26
C THR A 148 -2.15 -8.18 6.64
N GLY A 149 -0.92 -7.83 7.06
CA GLY A 149 0.30 -8.54 6.69
C GLY A 149 0.51 -8.64 5.17
N SER A 150 0.20 -7.57 4.43
CA SER A 150 0.13 -7.61 2.96
C SER A 150 0.82 -6.41 2.29
N ASP A 151 1.15 -6.54 1.00
CA ASP A 151 1.57 -5.43 0.11
C ASP A 151 0.41 -5.06 -0.82
N THR A 152 -0.33 -4.02 -0.45
CA THR A 152 -1.56 -3.60 -1.11
C THR A 152 -1.53 -2.15 -1.57
N ARG A 153 -1.92 -1.94 -2.82
CA ARG A 153 -2.17 -0.61 -3.40
C ARG A 153 -3.67 -0.34 -3.45
N LEU A 154 -4.12 0.58 -2.60
CA LEU A 154 -5.48 1.13 -2.62
C LEU A 154 -5.50 2.37 -3.52
N VAL A 155 -6.20 2.30 -4.65
CA VAL A 155 -6.22 3.39 -5.66
C VAL A 155 -7.64 3.85 -6.00
N ASN A 156 -7.94 5.15 -5.87
CA ASN A 156 -9.21 5.74 -6.30
C ASN A 156 -10.45 5.05 -5.68
N ASN A 157 -10.36 4.65 -4.41
CA ASN A 157 -11.46 4.01 -3.70
C ASN A 157 -12.29 5.04 -2.92
N THR A 158 -13.59 4.79 -2.78
CA THR A 158 -14.47 5.56 -1.90
C THR A 158 -14.91 4.67 -0.74
N VAL A 159 -14.59 5.08 0.50
CA VAL A 159 -14.92 4.34 1.73
C VAL A 159 -15.64 5.26 2.68
N ARG A 160 -16.91 4.94 3.02
CA ARG A 160 -17.77 5.87 3.77
C ARG A 160 -18.92 5.20 4.51
N GLY A 161 -19.33 5.77 5.64
CA GLY A 161 -20.46 5.27 6.42
C GLY A 161 -20.19 3.95 7.13
N ASP A 162 -18.98 3.40 6.96
CA ASP A 162 -18.48 2.24 7.68
C ASP A 162 -18.20 2.62 9.14
N LEU A 163 -18.11 1.63 10.05
CA LEU A 163 -17.68 1.93 11.42
C LEU A 163 -16.22 2.38 11.43
N ARG A 164 -15.33 1.63 10.78
CA ARG A 164 -13.97 2.03 10.44
C ARG A 164 -13.82 2.05 8.91
N GLY A 165 -13.20 3.08 8.35
CA GLY A 165 -13.03 3.17 6.90
C GLY A 165 -12.00 2.16 6.39
N VAL A 166 -10.72 2.52 6.46
CA VAL A 166 -9.61 1.64 6.09
C VAL A 166 -8.87 1.21 7.35
N THR A 167 -8.60 -0.10 7.48
CA THR A 167 -7.76 -0.66 8.55
C THR A 167 -6.54 -1.33 7.94
N LEU A 168 -5.34 -0.92 8.34
CA LEU A 168 -4.08 -1.43 7.82
C LEU A 168 -3.25 -1.98 8.98
N ASP A 169 -3.24 -3.30 9.16
CA ASP A 169 -2.46 -3.98 10.20
C ASP A 169 -1.21 -4.61 9.59
N ASP A 170 -0.04 -4.39 10.20
CA ASP A 170 1.26 -4.80 9.66
C ASP A 170 1.49 -4.40 8.19
N SER A 171 1.36 -3.10 7.93
CA SER A 171 1.06 -2.51 6.62
C SER A 171 2.18 -1.65 6.05
N TRP A 172 3.43 -2.02 6.32
CA TRP A 172 4.61 -1.17 6.09
C TRP A 172 4.83 -0.83 4.61
N ASP A 173 4.31 -1.66 3.70
CA ASP A 173 4.44 -1.52 2.25
C ASP A 173 3.14 -1.10 1.54
N ASP A 174 2.04 -0.90 2.28
CA ASP A 174 0.75 -0.50 1.70
C ASP A 174 0.79 0.94 1.17
N ARG A 175 0.12 1.18 0.03
CA ARG A 175 0.07 2.49 -0.62
C ARG A 175 -1.36 2.94 -0.86
N LEU A 176 -1.71 4.13 -0.38
CA LEU A 176 -3.00 4.77 -0.59
C LEU A 176 -2.84 5.92 -1.58
N LEU A 177 -3.54 5.85 -2.72
CA LEU A 177 -3.48 6.84 -3.81
C LEU A 177 -4.90 7.25 -4.22
N ASP A 178 -5.21 8.56 -4.24
CA ASP A 178 -6.52 9.10 -4.67
C ASP A 178 -7.75 8.56 -3.93
N ASN A 179 -7.59 8.04 -2.71
CA ASN A 179 -8.72 7.49 -1.99
C ASN A 179 -9.54 8.59 -1.33
N ARG A 180 -10.87 8.44 -1.39
CA ARG A 180 -11.84 9.26 -0.66
C ARG A 180 -12.37 8.45 0.51
N ILE A 181 -11.71 8.57 1.66
CA ILE A 181 -12.07 7.88 2.90
C ILE A 181 -12.62 8.91 3.86
N HIS A 182 -13.93 8.90 4.11
CA HIS A 182 -14.58 9.96 4.87
C HIS A 182 -15.91 9.52 5.47
N HIS A 183 -16.42 10.27 6.44
CA HIS A 183 -17.77 10.04 7.01
C HIS A 183 -17.94 8.62 7.56
N ASN A 184 -16.87 8.01 8.06
CA ASN A 184 -16.93 6.77 8.81
C ASN A 184 -17.24 7.09 10.29
N ARG A 185 -17.90 6.17 10.98
CA ARG A 185 -18.56 6.48 12.26
C ARG A 185 -17.59 6.60 13.43
N ALA A 186 -16.51 5.83 13.42
CA ALA A 186 -15.49 5.86 14.46
C ALA A 186 -14.18 6.45 13.95
N ILE A 187 -13.67 5.97 12.81
CA ILE A 187 -12.38 6.40 12.27
C ILE A 187 -12.34 6.20 10.76
N ASP A 188 -11.73 7.16 10.05
CA ASP A 188 -11.56 7.07 8.60
C ASP A 188 -10.43 6.09 8.25
N ILE A 189 -9.23 6.27 8.81
CA ILE A 189 -8.10 5.37 8.59
C ILE A 189 -7.53 4.94 9.96
N TYR A 190 -7.43 3.64 10.19
CA TYR A 190 -6.81 3.04 11.37
C TYR A 190 -5.64 2.17 10.93
N ALA A 191 -4.43 2.61 11.22
CA ALA A 191 -3.23 1.90 10.81
C ALA A 191 -2.19 1.99 11.93
N PRO A 192 -2.14 1.00 12.83
CA PRO A 192 -1.26 1.05 13.98
C PRO A 192 0.19 0.71 13.58
N VAL A 193 1.12 1.68 13.40
CA VAL A 193 2.56 1.33 13.30
C VAL A 193 3.56 2.38 13.86
N VAL A 194 4.50 1.88 14.66
CA VAL A 194 5.56 2.55 15.46
C VAL A 194 5.04 3.26 16.71
N LEU A 195 5.20 2.56 17.84
CA LEU A 195 5.18 3.17 19.16
C LEU A 195 6.50 3.93 19.35
N VAL A 196 6.45 5.26 19.25
CA VAL A 196 7.56 6.08 19.76
C VAL A 196 7.33 6.33 21.24
N HIS A 197 8.20 5.76 22.07
CA HIS A 197 8.30 6.13 23.49
C HIS A 197 9.26 7.32 23.63
N GLY A 198 8.70 8.53 23.72
CA GLY A 198 9.47 9.75 23.93
C GLY A 198 8.97 10.50 25.17
N PHE A 199 9.86 10.85 26.10
CA PHE A 199 9.56 11.69 27.27
C PHE A 199 8.35 11.24 28.13
N GLY A 200 8.02 9.95 28.16
CA GLY A 200 6.89 9.41 28.92
C GLY A 200 5.53 9.48 28.21
N TYR A 201 5.49 9.85 26.93
CA TYR A 201 4.29 9.87 26.10
C TYR A 201 4.37 8.77 25.03
N GLN A 202 3.20 8.19 24.74
CA GLN A 202 3.01 7.25 23.63
C GLN A 202 2.44 8.02 22.44
N LEU A 203 3.15 8.03 21.32
CA LEU A 203 2.65 8.55 20.06
C LEU A 203 2.38 7.38 19.10
N ASN A 204 1.16 7.29 18.59
CA ASN A 204 0.82 6.43 17.47
C ASN A 204 1.07 7.22 16.19
N VAL A 205 2.04 6.76 15.41
CA VAL A 205 2.29 7.25 14.06
C VAL A 205 1.54 6.29 13.11
N GLY A 206 0.91 6.81 12.06
CA GLY A 206 0.27 5.97 11.04
C GLY A 206 1.23 5.78 9.87
N PRO A 207 0.92 4.95 8.86
CA PRO A 207 1.69 5.00 7.64
C PRO A 207 1.55 6.42 7.10
N PRO A 208 2.68 7.10 6.86
CA PRO A 208 2.64 8.45 6.36
C PRO A 208 1.91 8.47 5.01
N LEU A 209 0.99 9.41 4.82
CA LEU A 209 0.25 9.60 3.57
C LEU A 209 0.82 10.81 2.82
N ASP A 210 0.80 10.71 1.48
CA ASP A 210 1.24 11.72 0.50
C ASP A 210 -0.02 12.18 -0.27
N PRO A 211 -0.77 13.16 0.26
CA PRO A 211 -2.06 13.55 -0.30
C PRO A 211 -1.94 14.30 -1.63
N ASP A 212 -0.81 14.95 -1.90
CA ASP A 212 -0.61 15.77 -3.12
C ASP A 212 0.26 15.10 -4.20
N LYS A 213 0.84 13.93 -3.88
CA LYS A 213 1.58 13.02 -4.75
C LYS A 213 2.90 13.56 -5.27
N ASP A 214 3.54 14.45 -4.52
CA ASP A 214 4.85 14.95 -4.89
C ASP A 214 6.00 14.01 -4.47
N GLY A 215 5.66 12.92 -3.75
CA GLY A 215 6.60 11.92 -3.23
C GLY A 215 7.12 12.23 -1.82
N ARG A 216 6.63 13.29 -1.19
CA ARG A 216 6.86 13.62 0.23
C ARG A 216 5.63 13.24 1.03
N TYR A 217 5.83 13.01 2.32
CA TYR A 217 4.76 12.58 3.21
C TYR A 217 4.38 13.68 4.19
N GLU A 218 3.20 14.28 4.02
CA GLU A 218 2.72 15.41 4.84
C GLU A 218 1.75 14.99 5.95
N ASP A 219 1.11 13.82 5.83
CA ASP A 219 0.21 13.25 6.84
C ASP A 219 0.86 12.06 7.52
N LEU A 220 1.74 12.38 8.45
CA LEU A 220 2.56 11.42 9.20
C LEU A 220 1.73 10.60 10.20
N THR A 221 0.56 11.09 10.58
CA THR A 221 -0.34 10.39 11.51
C THR A 221 -1.32 9.46 10.79
N GLY A 222 -1.37 9.49 9.46
CA GLY A 222 -2.22 8.67 8.62
C GLY A 222 -3.71 8.95 8.80
N ASN A 223 -4.08 10.17 9.22
CA ASN A 223 -5.46 10.51 9.60
C ASN A 223 -6.29 11.09 8.43
N GLY A 224 -5.69 11.22 7.25
CA GLY A 224 -6.28 11.79 6.04
C GLY A 224 -6.28 13.31 6.00
N LYS A 225 -5.54 14.00 6.89
CA LYS A 225 -5.43 15.46 6.94
C LYS A 225 -3.97 15.85 7.14
N THR A 226 -3.57 16.94 6.50
CA THR A 226 -2.35 17.65 6.85
C THR A 226 -2.68 18.66 7.96
N GLY A 227 -2.01 18.56 9.10
CA GLY A 227 -2.32 19.41 10.24
C GLY A 227 -1.27 19.48 11.33
N VAL A 228 -1.62 20.18 12.41
CA VAL A 228 -0.74 20.38 13.57
C VAL A 228 -0.31 19.06 14.24
N SER A 229 -1.11 18.00 14.11
CA SER A 229 -0.77 16.66 14.58
C SER A 229 0.44 16.07 13.86
N ASP A 230 0.54 16.29 12.55
CA ASP A 230 1.62 15.76 11.70
C ASP A 230 2.90 16.55 11.93
N ALA A 231 2.77 17.88 12.05
CA ALA A 231 3.88 18.75 12.44
C ALA A 231 4.44 18.44 13.84
N VAL A 232 3.62 17.92 14.76
CA VAL A 232 4.06 17.48 16.09
C VAL A 232 4.63 16.06 16.06
N ALA A 233 4.15 15.20 15.15
CA ALA A 233 4.64 13.84 15.00
C ALA A 233 6.03 13.79 14.37
N PHE A 234 6.32 14.67 13.40
CA PHE A 234 7.58 14.61 12.65
C PHE A 234 8.87 14.69 13.50
N PRO A 235 9.00 15.66 14.43
CA PRO A 235 10.17 15.74 15.31
C PRO A 235 10.35 14.51 16.19
N ILE A 236 9.23 13.88 16.58
CA ILE A 236 9.20 12.69 17.45
C ILE A 236 9.69 11.47 16.67
N ILE A 237 9.27 11.32 15.41
CA ILE A 237 9.70 10.24 14.51
C ILE A 237 11.20 10.35 14.22
N ALA A 238 11.69 11.54 13.85
CA ALA A 238 13.10 11.77 13.58
C ALA A 238 13.96 11.48 14.83
N ALA A 239 13.57 12.00 15.99
CA ALA A 239 14.30 11.76 17.24
C ALA A 239 14.33 10.27 17.63
N ALA A 240 13.27 9.52 17.35
CA ALA A 240 13.18 8.09 17.63
C ALA A 240 14.09 7.27 16.72
N GLU A 241 14.14 7.58 15.43
CA GLU A 241 15.05 6.95 14.46
C GLU A 241 16.51 7.23 14.84
N THR A 242 16.88 8.49 15.07
CA THR A 242 18.27 8.87 15.42
C THR A 242 18.73 8.24 16.75
N SER A 243 17.80 7.98 17.66
CA SER A 243 18.08 7.35 18.95
C SER A 243 18.00 5.82 18.92
N GLY A 244 17.63 5.22 17.78
CA GLY A 244 17.42 3.78 17.61
C GLY A 244 16.22 3.23 18.41
N LEU A 245 15.29 4.11 18.82
CA LEU A 245 14.05 3.75 19.53
C LEU A 245 12.95 3.31 18.56
N ALA A 246 13.04 3.75 17.31
CA ALA A 246 12.22 3.31 16.19
C ALA A 246 13.13 2.89 15.04
N HIS A 247 12.58 2.13 14.10
CA HIS A 247 13.27 1.80 12.85
C HIS A 247 12.37 2.13 11.67
N VAL A 248 12.70 3.20 10.95
CA VAL A 248 12.03 3.66 9.75
C VAL A 248 12.64 2.94 8.52
N PRO A 249 11.83 2.20 7.74
CA PRO A 249 12.30 1.53 6.53
C PRO A 249 12.96 2.48 5.53
N ALA A 250 13.93 1.96 4.77
CA ALA A 250 14.74 2.77 3.84
C ALA A 250 13.91 3.54 2.80
N ARG A 251 12.79 2.98 2.31
CA ARG A 251 11.91 3.66 1.34
C ARG A 251 11.13 4.83 1.96
N GLN A 252 10.80 4.76 3.24
CA GLN A 252 10.12 5.84 3.94
C GLN A 252 11.13 6.93 4.33
N ARG A 253 12.35 6.57 4.74
CA ARG A 253 13.42 7.56 4.99
C ARG A 253 13.67 8.45 3.79
N SER A 254 13.73 7.89 2.58
CA SER A 254 13.89 8.70 1.36
C SER A 254 12.71 9.63 1.03
N ALA A 255 11.51 9.34 1.54
CA ALA A 255 10.33 10.18 1.36
C ALA A 255 10.16 11.20 2.50
N LEU A 256 10.93 11.05 3.58
CA LEU A 256 11.02 11.97 4.72
C LEU A 256 12.31 12.80 4.71
N ASP A 257 13.14 12.64 3.66
CA ASP A 257 14.34 13.41 3.37
C ASP A 257 13.95 14.77 2.76
N PHE A 258 13.58 15.71 3.62
CA PHE A 258 13.07 17.03 3.20
C PHE A 258 14.20 18.00 2.83
N ASP A 259 15.42 17.77 3.34
CA ASP A 259 16.59 18.60 3.04
C ASP A 259 17.41 18.08 1.84
N GLY A 260 17.18 16.84 1.42
CA GLY A 260 17.72 16.23 0.22
C GLY A 260 19.14 15.66 0.38
N ASP A 261 19.57 15.37 1.60
CA ASP A 261 20.93 14.92 1.90
C ASP A 261 21.11 13.39 1.82
N GLY A 262 20.02 12.64 1.62
CA GLY A 262 20.00 11.19 1.47
C GLY A 262 19.90 10.42 2.78
N ASN A 263 19.67 11.11 3.91
CA ASN A 263 19.50 10.53 5.23
C ASN A 263 18.12 10.96 5.82
N PHE A 264 17.74 10.41 6.98
CA PHE A 264 16.55 10.89 7.70
C PHE A 264 16.95 11.21 9.15
N ASP A 265 17.05 12.50 9.48
CA ASP A 265 17.51 12.99 10.77
C ASP A 265 16.80 14.30 11.22
N GLN A 266 17.43 15.01 12.15
CA GLN A 266 16.86 16.22 12.73
C GLN A 266 16.89 17.43 11.78
N ALA A 267 17.77 17.42 10.77
CA ALA A 267 17.83 18.43 9.73
C ALA A 267 16.58 18.39 8.83
N ASP A 268 16.03 17.20 8.57
CA ASP A 268 14.76 17.05 7.85
C ASP A 268 13.59 17.71 8.56
N VAL A 269 13.56 17.59 9.89
CA VAL A 269 12.54 18.25 10.73
C VAL A 269 12.61 19.77 10.59
N LEU A 270 13.83 20.31 10.54
CA LEU A 270 14.06 21.74 10.36
C LEU A 270 13.66 22.17 8.94
N ALA A 271 14.02 21.40 7.93
CA ALA A 271 13.65 21.66 6.53
C ALA A 271 12.13 21.62 6.33
N TYR A 272 11.43 20.64 6.93
CA TYR A 272 9.97 20.55 6.94
C TYR A 272 9.32 21.76 7.64
N ALA A 273 9.93 22.25 8.71
CA ALA A 273 9.48 23.46 9.41
C ALA A 273 9.82 24.77 8.66
N GLY A 274 10.48 24.71 7.50
CA GLY A 274 10.94 25.87 6.75
C GLY A 274 12.10 26.62 7.40
N LEU A 275 12.84 25.97 8.31
CA LEU A 275 13.98 26.52 9.02
C LEU A 275 15.28 26.05 8.37
N THR A 276 16.03 26.99 7.79
CA THR A 276 17.39 26.72 7.32
C THR A 276 18.40 26.99 8.44
N PRO A 277 19.35 26.09 8.73
CA PRO A 277 20.42 26.36 9.68
C PRO A 277 21.17 27.64 9.27
N SER A 278 21.21 28.62 10.16
CA SER A 278 22.11 29.77 10.00
C SER A 278 23.54 29.27 10.18
N GLY A 279 24.33 29.31 9.12
CA GLY A 279 25.76 28.96 9.15
C GLY A 279 26.60 29.86 10.05
#